data_AF-A0A9P7CT70-F1
#
_entry.id   AF-A0A9P7CT70-F1
#
_cell.length_a   1.000
_cell.length_b   1.000
_cell.length_c   1.000
_cell.angle_alpha   90.00
_cell.angle_beta   90.00
_cell.angle_gamma   90.00
#
_symmetry.space_group_name_H-M   'P 1'
#
loop_
_entity.id
_entity.type
_entity.pdbx_description
1 polymer ?
#
loop_
_entity_poly.entity_id
_entity_poly.type
_entity_poly.pdbx_seq_one_letter_code
_entity_poly.pdbx_strand_id
1 'polypeptide(L)'
;MDYLKNCIFVDESVFDINKRRSRGWSKRGTQAVVKTPSARGVTHTVIGAISAIGVVNLNMRESRNVKRKKVVGATKRKTPQDRLSVPKGTKDGHYLHFLNDTMDIMDGFPEMRGYFIVMDNAPIHIPKVIDPMIINRGYTPVYLPPYSPELNPIERS
;
A
#
# COMPACT_ATOMS: atom_id res chain seq x y z
N MET A 1 -2.54 2.46 25.20
CA MET A 1 -1.81 2.40 23.93
C MET A 1 -0.79 3.52 23.94
N ASP A 2 0.50 3.20 23.82
CA ASP A 2 1.59 4.18 23.76
C ASP A 2 2.28 4.04 22.39
N TYR A 3 2.04 5.01 21.52
CA TYR A 3 2.52 5.01 20.13
C TYR A 3 4.03 4.87 20.00
N LEU A 4 4.79 5.26 21.03
CA LEU A 4 6.25 5.23 21.02
C LEU A 4 6.84 3.92 21.54
N LYS A 5 6.03 3.04 22.14
CA LYS A 5 6.54 1.85 22.83
C LYS A 5 5.93 0.55 22.36
N ASN A 6 4.60 0.50 22.17
CA ASN A 6 3.90 -0.75 21.93
C ASN A 6 3.02 -0.72 20.68
N CYS A 7 3.40 0.08 19.69
CA CYS A 7 2.66 0.22 18.45
C CYS A 7 3.53 -0.09 17.23
N ILE A 8 2.92 -0.75 16.25
CA ILE A 8 3.45 -0.96 14.91
C ILE A 8 2.45 -0.40 13.92
N PHE A 9 2.92 0.46 13.04
CA PHE A 9 2.14 1.10 11.98
C PHE A 9 2.39 0.37 10.68
N VAL A 10 1.31 -0.01 10.00
CA VAL A 10 1.34 -0.68 8.69
C VAL A 10 0.67 0.22 7.66
N ASP A 11 1.35 0.47 6.55
CA ASP A 11 0.86 1.34 5.47
C ASP A 11 1.29 0.85 4.07
N GLU A 12 0.47 1.14 3.06
CA GLU A 12 0.73 0.87 1.63
C GLU A 12 0.94 2.19 0.86
N SER A 13 2.14 2.42 0.35
CA SER A 13 2.48 3.57 -0.48
C SER A 13 2.75 3.19 -1.94
N VAL A 14 2.13 3.91 -2.88
CA VAL A 14 2.34 3.72 -4.33
C VAL A 14 3.32 4.77 -4.88
N PHE A 15 4.42 4.31 -5.45
CA PHE A 15 5.46 5.09 -6.09
C PHE A 15 5.40 4.91 -7.61
N ASP A 16 5.55 6.00 -8.36
CA ASP A 16 5.72 5.95 -9.82
C ASP A 16 7.16 6.37 -10.11
N ILE A 17 7.92 5.52 -10.81
CA ILE A 17 9.32 5.77 -11.18
C ILE A 17 9.46 7.08 -11.99
N ASN A 18 8.40 7.48 -12.70
CA ASN A 18 8.42 8.71 -13.48
C ASN A 18 8.04 9.96 -12.68
N LYS A 19 7.75 9.89 -11.38
CA LYS A 19 7.51 11.08 -10.56
C LYS A 19 8.76 11.94 -10.57
N ARG A 20 8.73 13.01 -11.36
CA ARG A 20 9.75 14.07 -11.40
C ARG A 20 9.21 15.31 -10.69
N ARG A 21 10.10 16.16 -10.18
CA ARG A 21 9.70 17.47 -9.65
C ARG A 21 8.97 18.26 -10.74
N SER A 22 7.76 18.73 -10.44
CA SER A 22 6.93 19.53 -11.36
C SER A 22 7.40 20.98 -11.50
N ARG A 23 8.34 21.41 -10.64
CA ARG A 23 8.88 22.77 -10.60
C ARG A 23 10.36 22.75 -10.98
N GLY A 24 10.74 23.67 -11.85
CA GLY A 24 12.11 23.95 -12.26
C GLY A 24 12.33 25.45 -12.38
N TRP A 25 13.58 25.90 -12.21
CA TRP A 25 13.93 27.30 -12.33
C TRP A 25 14.27 27.64 -13.78
N SER A 26 13.83 28.80 -14.24
CA SER A 26 14.24 29.39 -15.51
C SER A 26 14.76 30.81 -15.24
N LYS A 27 15.58 31.34 -16.16
CA LYS A 27 16.05 32.73 -16.03
C LYS A 27 14.85 33.68 -16.02
N ARG A 28 14.98 34.79 -15.30
CA ARG A 28 13.93 35.81 -15.20
C ARG A 28 13.60 36.31 -16.62
N GLY A 29 12.33 36.19 -17.01
CA GLY A 29 11.86 36.56 -18.36
C GLY A 29 11.84 35.43 -19.38
N THR A 30 12.27 34.21 -19.05
CA THR A 30 12.20 33.05 -19.95
C THR A 30 11.24 31.98 -19.44
N GLN A 31 10.44 31.40 -20.32
CA GLN A 31 9.54 30.29 -19.98
C GLN A 31 10.34 29.07 -19.50
N ALA A 32 9.90 28.44 -18.41
CA ALA A 32 10.46 27.17 -17.99
C ALA A 32 9.95 26.05 -18.93
N VAL A 33 10.85 25.50 -19.75
CA VAL A 33 10.54 24.38 -20.65
C VAL A 33 11.22 23.13 -20.12
N VAL A 34 10.44 22.13 -19.71
CA VAL A 34 10.96 20.83 -19.27
C VAL A 34 10.59 19.77 -20.30
N LYS A 35 11.59 19.10 -20.88
CA LYS A 35 11.37 17.88 -21.67
C LYS A 35 11.10 16.73 -20.71
N THR A 36 9.85 16.28 -20.62
CA THR A 36 9.49 15.04 -19.92
C THR A 36 9.55 13.87 -20.89
N PRO A 37 10.41 12.86 -20.67
CA PRO A 37 10.27 11.61 -21.38
C PRO A 37 8.96 10.96 -20.96
N SER A 38 8.04 10.80 -21.91
CA SER A 38 6.81 10.01 -21.73
C SER A 38 7.16 8.52 -21.79
N ALA A 39 7.96 8.02 -20.86
CA ALA A 39 8.14 6.59 -20.67
C ALA A 39 6.93 6.06 -19.90
N ARG A 40 6.37 4.90 -20.27
CA ARG A 40 5.43 4.20 -19.38
C ARG A 40 6.23 3.60 -18.24
N GLY A 41 6.27 4.31 -17.12
CA GLY A 41 6.92 3.87 -15.89
C GLY A 41 6.10 2.78 -15.25
N VAL A 42 6.77 1.75 -14.75
CA VAL A 42 6.14 0.78 -13.87
C VAL A 42 5.88 1.49 -12.54
N THR A 43 4.66 1.35 -12.01
CA THR A 43 4.35 1.82 -10.66
C THR A 43 4.73 0.72 -9.67
N HIS A 44 5.41 1.11 -8.60
CA HIS A 44 5.82 0.23 -7.52
C HIS A 44 4.90 0.49 -6.32
N THR A 45 4.45 -0.58 -5.68
CA THR A 45 3.75 -0.54 -4.41
C THR A 45 4.73 -0.99 -3.34
N VAL A 46 4.89 -0.19 -2.29
CA VAL A 46 5.67 -0.55 -1.10
C VAL A 46 4.70 -0.68 0.06
N ILE A 47 4.76 -1.80 0.77
CA ILE A 47 4.07 -1.99 2.04
C ILE A 47 5.13 -2.03 3.13
N GLY A 48 4.96 -1.23 4.17
CA GLY A 48 5.91 -1.11 5.27
C GLY A 48 5.24 -1.27 6.62
N ALA A 49 5.93 -1.94 7.54
CA ALA A 49 5.59 -2.01 8.96
C ALA A 49 6.70 -1.33 9.76
N ILE A 50 6.35 -0.30 10.52
CA ILE A 50 7.29 0.49 11.31
C ILE A 50 6.85 0.61 12.76
N SER A 51 7.81 0.58 13.67
CA SER A 51 7.64 0.96 15.07
C SER A 51 8.42 2.26 15.33
N ALA A 52 8.20 2.88 16.49
CA ALA A 52 8.97 4.06 16.90
C ALA A 52 10.48 3.80 17.05
N ILE A 53 10.86 2.53 17.23
CA ILE A 53 12.26 2.09 17.33
C ILE A 53 12.88 1.91 15.93
N GLY A 54 12.10 1.55 14.91
CA GLY A 54 12.62 1.31 13.58
C GLY A 54 11.68 0.52 12.66
N VAL A 55 12.22 0.07 11.53
CA VAL A 55 11.48 -0.71 10.52
C VAL A 55 11.40 -2.17 10.95
N VAL A 56 10.19 -2.73 10.97
CA VAL A 56 9.93 -4.14 11.31
C VAL A 56 9.95 -4.99 10.04
N ASN A 57 9.24 -4.55 9.00
CA ASN A 57 9.17 -5.25 7.72
C ASN A 57 8.96 -4.26 6.57
N LEU A 58 9.51 -4.55 5.40
CA LEU A 58 9.35 -3.74 4.19
C LEU A 58 9.28 -4.66 2.97
N ASN A 59 8.20 -4.55 2.20
CA ASN A 59 8.00 -5.33 0.99
C ASN A 59 7.72 -4.38 -0.19
N MET A 60 8.51 -4.48 -1.25
CA MET A 60 8.35 -3.70 -2.47
C MET A 60 7.94 -4.61 -3.63
N ARG A 61 6.92 -4.16 -4.36
CA ARG A 61 6.39 -4.90 -5.51
C ARG A 61 6.16 -4.00 -6.70
N GLU A 62 6.32 -4.58 -7.88
CA GLU A 62 5.94 -3.94 -9.15
C GLU A 62 4.47 -4.21 -9.48
N SER A 63 3.70 -3.15 -9.74
CA SER A 63 2.34 -3.25 -10.24
C SER A 63 2.39 -3.69 -11.71
N ARG A 64 2.02 -4.94 -12.00
CA ARG A 64 1.98 -5.48 -13.38
C ARG A 64 0.83 -4.92 -14.23
N ASN A 65 0.42 -3.68 -14.02
CA ASN A 65 -0.62 -3.02 -14.82
C ASN A 65 -0.07 -2.51 -16.16
N VAL A 66 0.45 -3.41 -16.99
CA VAL A 66 0.50 -3.17 -18.43
C VAL A 66 -0.88 -3.51 -18.99
N LYS A 67 -1.84 -2.58 -18.89
CA LYS A 67 -3.08 -2.68 -19.67
C LYS A 67 -2.67 -2.73 -21.15
N ARG A 68 -2.69 -3.92 -21.77
CA ARG A 68 -2.66 -4.05 -23.22
C ARG A 68 -3.84 -3.24 -23.74
N LYS A 69 -3.60 -2.10 -24.39
CA LYS A 69 -4.66 -1.44 -25.18
C LYS A 69 -5.15 -2.49 -26.16
N LYS A 70 -6.43 -2.88 -26.06
CA LYS A 70 -7.11 -3.58 -27.16
C LYS A 70 -7.01 -2.62 -28.35
N VAL A 71 -6.28 -3.03 -29.38
CA VAL A 71 -6.43 -2.43 -30.70
C VAL A 71 -7.89 -2.63 -31.10
N VAL A 72 -8.55 -1.54 -31.45
CA VAL A 72 -9.95 -1.54 -31.90
C VAL A 72 -10.03 -2.49 -33.11
N GLY A 73 -10.82 -3.57 -33.01
CA GLY A 73 -11.13 -4.44 -34.15
C GLY A 73 -10.98 -5.96 -34.00
N ALA A 74 -10.71 -6.53 -32.82
CA ALA A 74 -10.62 -8.00 -32.68
C ALA A 74 -11.77 -8.61 -31.87
N THR A 75 -12.84 -8.98 -32.58
CA THR A 75 -13.92 -9.85 -32.11
C THR A 75 -13.41 -11.28 -32.02
N LYS A 76 -13.28 -11.86 -30.82
CA LYS A 76 -13.29 -13.32 -30.66
C LYS A 76 -14.03 -13.73 -29.40
N ARG A 77 -15.16 -14.40 -29.63
CA ARG A 77 -15.87 -15.25 -28.66
C ARG A 77 -14.91 -16.34 -28.16
N LYS A 78 -14.89 -16.61 -26.86
CA LYS A 78 -14.40 -17.87 -26.30
C LYS A 78 -15.40 -18.39 -25.26
N THR A 79 -15.60 -19.69 -25.37
CA THR A 79 -16.54 -20.63 -24.73
C THR A 79 -16.59 -20.57 -23.20
N PRO A 80 -17.72 -20.99 -22.58
CA PRO A 80 -17.85 -21.05 -21.13
C PRO A 80 -17.11 -22.29 -20.63
N GLN A 81 -15.97 -22.10 -19.96
CA GLN A 81 -15.40 -23.10 -19.07
C GLN A 81 -15.61 -22.60 -17.65
N ASP A 82 -16.36 -23.38 -16.87
CA ASP A 82 -16.51 -23.26 -15.43
C ASP A 82 -15.13 -23.25 -14.78
N ARG A 83 -14.62 -22.04 -14.54
CA ARG A 83 -13.52 -21.81 -13.62
C ARG A 83 -14.17 -21.23 -12.39
N LEU A 84 -14.16 -22.01 -11.30
CA LEU A 84 -14.35 -21.51 -9.96
C LEU A 84 -13.60 -20.19 -9.83
N SER A 85 -14.37 -19.11 -9.68
CA SER A 85 -13.87 -17.75 -9.69
C SER A 85 -13.15 -17.49 -8.36
N VAL A 86 -11.89 -17.88 -8.29
CA VAL A 86 -11.00 -17.37 -7.24
C VAL A 86 -10.94 -15.85 -7.45
N PRO A 87 -11.39 -15.02 -6.49
CA PRO A 87 -11.40 -13.58 -6.66
C PRO A 87 -9.97 -13.12 -6.90
N LYS A 88 -9.70 -12.58 -8.10
CA LYS A 88 -8.40 -12.02 -8.46
C LYS A 88 -8.25 -10.63 -7.81
N GLY A 89 -8.29 -10.58 -6.48
CA GLY A 89 -7.91 -9.41 -5.68
C GLY A 89 -6.39 -9.40 -5.56
N THR A 90 -5.70 -8.75 -6.50
CA THR A 90 -4.21 -8.68 -6.50
C THR A 90 -3.67 -7.69 -5.45
N LYS A 91 -4.49 -7.28 -4.46
CA LYS A 91 -4.10 -6.40 -3.35
C LYS A 91 -4.41 -7.05 -1.99
N ASP A 92 -5.64 -7.51 -1.77
CA ASP A 92 -6.09 -8.10 -0.51
C ASP A 92 -5.23 -9.28 -0.05
N GLY A 93 -4.92 -10.23 -0.95
CA GLY A 93 -4.09 -11.38 -0.61
C GLY A 93 -2.63 -11.04 -0.31
N HIS A 94 -2.11 -9.96 -0.88
CA HIS A 94 -0.73 -9.54 -0.62
C HIS A 94 -0.60 -8.80 0.70
N TYR A 95 -1.60 -7.98 1.03
CA TYR A 95 -1.66 -7.32 2.32
C TYR A 95 -1.75 -8.34 3.47
N LEU A 96 -2.62 -9.35 3.32
CA LEU A 96 -2.73 -10.45 4.29
C LEU A 96 -1.43 -11.25 4.44
N HIS A 97 -0.73 -11.53 3.34
CA HIS A 97 0.56 -12.21 3.40
C HIS A 97 1.60 -11.37 4.14
N PHE A 98 1.70 -10.07 3.81
CA PHE A 98 2.61 -9.14 4.47
C PHE A 98 2.33 -9.02 5.97
N LEU A 99 1.05 -8.96 6.37
CA LEU A 99 0.68 -8.94 7.78
C LEU A 99 1.11 -10.23 8.49
N ASN A 100 0.90 -11.39 7.88
CA ASN A 100 1.38 -12.66 8.44
C ASN A 100 2.90 -12.67 8.59
N ASP A 101 3.64 -12.29 7.56
CA ASP A 101 5.11 -12.24 7.61
C ASP A 101 5.59 -11.28 8.71
N THR A 102 4.90 -10.14 8.87
CA THR A 102 5.21 -9.16 9.91
C THR A 102 4.95 -9.73 11.30
N MET A 103 3.83 -10.42 11.50
CA MET A 103 3.54 -11.07 12.78
C MET A 103 4.49 -12.24 13.05
N ASP A 104 4.91 -13.00 12.04
CA ASP A 104 5.91 -14.07 12.18
C ASP A 104 7.25 -13.50 12.68
N ILE A 105 7.65 -12.32 12.17
CA ILE A 105 8.83 -11.58 12.66
C ILE A 105 8.61 -11.16 14.11
N MET A 106 7.46 -10.55 14.43
CA MET A 106 7.13 -10.08 15.79
C MET A 106 7.08 -11.21 16.82
N ASP A 107 6.58 -12.38 16.43
CA ASP A 107 6.48 -13.57 17.28
C ASP A 107 7.87 -14.08 17.72
N GLY A 108 8.91 -13.75 16.95
CA GLY A 108 10.31 -13.98 17.31
C GLY A 108 10.85 -13.09 18.43
N PHE A 109 10.13 -12.02 18.81
CA PHE A 109 10.54 -11.06 19.84
C PHE A 109 9.56 -11.08 21.02
N PRO A 110 9.92 -11.67 22.17
CA PRO A 110 9.05 -11.75 23.34
C PRO A 110 8.55 -10.39 23.85
N GLU A 111 9.35 -9.34 23.66
CA GLU A 111 9.03 -7.96 24.06
C GLU A 111 7.89 -7.35 23.25
N MET A 112 7.64 -7.84 22.03
CA MET A 112 6.59 -7.31 21.14
C MET A 112 5.21 -7.91 21.39
N ARG A 113 5.09 -8.86 22.34
CA ARG A 113 3.82 -9.50 22.69
C ARG A 113 2.81 -8.46 23.18
N GLY A 114 1.57 -8.57 22.70
CA GLY A 114 0.50 -7.63 23.10
C GLY A 114 0.59 -6.26 22.43
N TYR A 115 1.45 -6.08 21.42
CA TYR A 115 1.53 -4.83 20.68
C TYR A 115 0.25 -4.54 19.90
N PHE A 116 0.05 -3.25 19.65
CA PHE A 116 -1.04 -2.74 18.83
C PHE A 116 -0.58 -2.64 17.38
N ILE A 117 -1.33 -3.25 16.46
CA ILE A 117 -1.09 -3.14 15.02
C ILE A 117 -2.05 -2.08 14.49
N VAL A 118 -1.48 -0.93 14.12
CA VAL A 118 -2.19 0.24 13.63
C VAL A 118 -2.22 0.21 12.10
N MET A 119 -3.41 0.24 11.52
CA MET A 119 -3.63 0.16 10.08
C MET A 119 -4.56 1.30 9.63
N ASP A 120 -4.45 1.73 8.37
CA ASP A 120 -5.43 2.65 7.79
C ASP A 120 -6.78 1.94 7.56
N ASN A 121 -7.86 2.71 7.47
CA ASN A 121 -9.19 2.16 7.19
C ASN A 121 -9.43 2.08 5.68
N ALA A 122 -8.53 1.40 4.96
CA ALA A 122 -8.68 1.17 3.54
C ALA A 122 -9.73 0.07 3.28
N PRO A 123 -10.57 0.18 2.23
CA PRO A 123 -11.56 -0.86 1.90
C PRO A 123 -10.98 -2.25 1.63
N ILE A 124 -9.67 -2.34 1.37
CA ILE A 124 -8.92 -3.59 1.18
C ILE A 124 -8.63 -4.32 2.50
N HIS A 125 -8.76 -3.62 3.64
CA HIS A 125 -8.63 -4.20 4.97
C HIS A 125 -9.98 -4.77 5.36
N ILE A 126 -10.21 -6.05 5.07
CA ILE A 126 -11.44 -6.74 5.46
C ILE A 126 -11.31 -7.09 6.95
N PRO A 127 -11.92 -6.33 7.89
CA PRO A 127 -11.64 -6.49 9.32
C PRO A 127 -12.08 -7.87 9.82
N LYS A 128 -13.13 -8.43 9.21
CA LYS A 128 -13.60 -9.81 9.47
C LYS A 128 -12.54 -10.89 9.25
N VAL A 129 -11.54 -10.65 8.41
CA VAL A 129 -10.44 -11.59 8.13
C VAL A 129 -9.20 -11.21 8.94
N ILE A 130 -8.90 -9.92 9.02
CA ILE A 130 -7.69 -9.40 9.65
C ILE A 130 -7.78 -9.45 11.18
N ASP A 131 -8.91 -9.08 11.77
CA ASP A 131 -9.05 -8.99 13.22
C ASP A 131 -8.85 -10.35 13.91
N PRO A 132 -9.50 -11.45 13.48
CA PRO A 132 -9.25 -12.76 14.07
C PRO A 132 -7.80 -13.21 13.91
N MET A 133 -7.17 -12.89 12.78
CA MET A 133 -5.78 -13.25 12.49
C MET A 133 -4.80 -12.57 13.47
N ILE A 134 -5.03 -11.30 13.77
CA ILE A 134 -4.23 -10.50 14.71
C ILE A 134 -4.52 -10.89 16.16
N ILE A 135 -5.80 -11.00 16.53
CA ILE A 135 -6.23 -11.31 17.90
C ILE A 135 -5.79 -12.72 18.32
N ASN A 136 -5.88 -13.71 17.43
CA ASN A 136 -5.47 -15.09 17.73
C ASN A 136 -3.97 -15.21 18.04
N ARG A 137 -3.14 -14.28 17.55
CA ARG A 137 -1.71 -14.20 17.86
C ARG A 137 -1.40 -13.36 19.10
N GLY A 138 -2.41 -12.79 19.74
CA GLY A 138 -2.27 -12.00 20.97
C GLY A 138 -1.95 -10.52 20.73
N TYR A 139 -2.18 -10.00 19.52
CA TYR A 139 -2.04 -8.58 19.19
C TYR A 139 -3.40 -7.88 19.15
N THR A 140 -3.40 -6.55 19.21
CA THR A 140 -4.65 -5.76 19.13
C THR A 140 -4.71 -4.95 17.84
N PRO A 141 -5.68 -5.18 16.93
CA PRO A 141 -5.85 -4.36 15.75
C PRO A 141 -6.43 -2.99 16.10
N VAL A 142 -5.87 -1.93 15.52
CA VAL A 142 -6.35 -0.55 15.66
C VAL A 142 -6.46 0.07 14.28
N TYR A 143 -7.65 0.55 13.93
CA TYR A 143 -7.89 1.23 12.65
C TYR A 143 -7.90 2.74 12.84
N LEU A 144 -7.15 3.45 12.01
CA LEU A 144 -7.21 4.90 11.97
C LEU A 144 -8.58 5.36 11.45
N PRO A 145 -9.14 6.47 11.96
CA PRO A 145 -10.39 6.99 11.43
C PRO A 145 -10.25 7.24 9.92
N PRO A 146 -11.27 6.88 9.11
CA PRO A 146 -11.26 7.16 7.68
C PRO A 146 -11.10 8.67 7.51
N TYR A 147 -10.02 9.04 6.80
CA TYR A 147 -9.53 10.40 6.57
C TYR A 147 -10.50 11.50 7.02
N SER A 148 -10.12 12.23 8.08
CA SER A 148 -10.64 13.58 8.35
C SER A 148 -9.80 14.57 7.54
N PRO A 149 -10.17 14.92 6.29
CA PRO A 149 -9.40 15.85 5.45
C PRO A 149 -9.24 17.24 6.09
N GLU A 150 -10.00 17.57 7.14
CA GLU A 150 -9.93 18.86 7.83
C GLU A 150 -8.60 19.14 8.55
N LEU A 151 -7.76 18.12 8.78
CA LEU A 151 -6.47 18.25 9.46
C LEU A 151 -5.25 18.08 8.53
N ASN A 152 -5.45 18.20 7.21
CA ASN A 152 -4.34 18.11 6.24
C ASN A 152 -3.83 19.51 5.86
N PRO A 153 -2.80 20.08 6.54
CA PRO A 153 -2.28 21.43 6.23
C PRO A 153 -1.66 21.56 4.84
N ILE A 154 -1.56 20.48 4.05
CA ILE A 154 -1.06 20.52 2.67
C ILE A 154 -2.14 20.88 1.63
N GLU A 155 -3.43 20.81 2.01
CA GLU A 155 -4.55 21.09 1.09
C GLU A 155 -4.94 22.58 1.04
N ARG A 156 -4.28 23.43 1.85
CA ARG A 156 -4.39 24.91 1.80
C ARG A 156 -3.19 25.56 1.09
N SER A 157 -2.82 25.08 -0.10
CA SER A 157 -1.77 25.71 -0.91
C SER A 157 -2.22 25.96 -2.33
#